data_AF-A0A261WL99-F1
#
_entry.id   AF-A0A261WL99-F1
#
_cell.length_a   1.000
_cell.length_b   1.000
_cell.length_c   1.000
_cell.angle_alpha   90.00
_cell.angle_beta   90.00
_cell.angle_gamma   90.00
#
_symmetry.space_group_name_H-M   'P 1'
#
loop_
_entity.id
_entity.type
_entity.pdbx_description
1 polymer ?
#
loop_
_entity_poly.entity_id
_entity_poly.type
_entity_poly.pdbx_seq_one_letter_code
_entity_poly.pdbx_strand_id
1 'polypeptide(L)' 'MSNRTFQRGDPIGHAFADPALLAQALRHRSAGTPHNERLEFLGDGIVNLLIAEALYHRWPKADEGAL' A
#
# COMPACT_ATOMS: atom_id res chain seq x y z
N MET A 1 -10.88 -31.42 3.28
CA MET A 1 -11.39 -30.47 2.27
C MET A 1 -11.76 -29.19 3.02
N SER A 2 -10.93 -28.14 2.94
CA SER A 2 -11.21 -26.85 3.60
C SER A 2 -11.43 -25.79 2.51
N ASN A 3 -12.63 -25.23 2.49
CA ASN A 3 -13.13 -24.25 1.52
C ASN A 3 -12.24 -23.01 1.50
N ARG A 4 -11.45 -22.82 0.43
CA ARG A 4 -10.90 -21.51 0.08
C ARG A 4 -11.92 -20.75 -0.75
N THR A 5 -12.86 -20.09 -0.10
CA THR A 5 -13.73 -19.10 -0.75
C THR A 5 -12.89 -17.86 -1.05
N PHE A 6 -12.20 -17.85 -2.20
CA PHE A 6 -11.73 -16.61 -2.82
C PHE A 6 -12.97 -15.84 -3.27
N GLN A 7 -13.38 -14.86 -2.46
CA GLN A 7 -14.40 -13.88 -2.85
C GLN A 7 -13.70 -12.78 -3.66
N ARG A 8 -14.37 -12.42 -4.76
CA ARG A 8 -14.00 -11.48 -5.82
C ARG A 8 -13.16 -10.26 -5.34
N GLY A 9 -11.93 -10.09 -5.84
CA GLY A 9 -11.41 -8.75 -6.13
C GLY A 9 -10.15 -8.20 -5.44
N ASP A 10 -9.27 -9.01 -4.83
CA ASP A 10 -7.99 -8.47 -4.33
C ASP A 10 -6.79 -8.81 -5.26
N PRO A 11 -6.38 -7.92 -6.17
CA PRO A 11 -5.27 -8.16 -7.09
C PRO A 11 -3.90 -8.26 -6.39
N ILE A 12 -3.77 -7.84 -5.12
CA ILE A 12 -2.50 -7.91 -4.39
C ILE A 12 -2.34 -9.19 -3.56
N GLY A 13 -3.35 -10.07 -3.53
CA GLY A 13 -3.26 -11.37 -2.86
C GLY A 13 -3.04 -11.28 -1.35
N HIS A 14 -3.42 -10.16 -0.71
CA HIS A 14 -3.19 -9.89 0.70
C HIS A 14 -4.48 -10.05 1.50
N ALA A 15 -4.48 -10.98 2.46
CA ALA A 15 -5.60 -11.11 3.39
C ALA A 15 -5.51 -10.01 4.47
N PHE A 16 -6.35 -8.98 4.33
CA PHE A 16 -6.48 -7.92 5.35
C PHE A 16 -7.01 -8.52 6.66
N ALA A 17 -6.30 -8.25 7.76
CA ALA A 17 -6.75 -8.63 9.11
C ALA A 17 -8.07 -7.94 9.50
N ASP A 18 -8.27 -6.71 9.02
CA ASP A 18 -9.52 -5.96 9.12
C ASP A 18 -10.00 -5.55 7.71
N PRO A 19 -11.08 -6.16 7.19
CA PRO A 19 -11.65 -5.81 5.89
C PRO A 19 -12.11 -4.34 5.79
N ALA A 20 -12.38 -3.67 6.91
CA ALA A 20 -12.76 -2.26 6.92
C ALA A 20 -11.61 -1.34 6.45
N LEU A 21 -10.35 -1.76 6.62
CA LEU A 21 -9.19 -1.03 6.13
C LEU A 21 -9.13 -1.01 4.60
N LEU A 22 -9.42 -2.13 3.95
CA LEU A 22 -9.52 -2.18 2.48
C LEU A 22 -10.67 -1.30 1.98
N ALA A 23 -11.83 -1.38 2.64
CA ALA A 23 -12.97 -0.54 2.30
C ALA A 23 -12.66 0.97 2.46
N GLN A 24 -11.95 1.35 3.52
CA GLN A 24 -11.52 2.74 3.73
C GLN A 24 -10.49 3.17 2.68
N ALA A 25 -9.50 2.33 2.38
CA ALA A 25 -8.47 2.62 1.38
C ALA A 25 -9.05 2.86 -0.02
N LEU A 26 -10.15 2.17 -0.35
CA LEU A 26 -10.89 2.34 -1.60
C LEU A 26 -11.92 3.48 -1.57
N ARG A 27 -12.14 4.15 -0.41
CA ARG A 27 -13.10 5.24 -0.32
C ARG A 27 -12.46 6.59 -0.59
N HIS A 28 -12.80 7.17 -1.74
CA HIS A 28 -12.46 8.54 -2.08
C HIS A 28 -13.15 9.56 -1.14
N ARG A 29 -12.49 10.71 -0.90
CA ARG A 29 -12.97 11.77 0.01
C ARG A 29 -14.38 12.29 -0.29
N SER A 30 -14.83 12.25 -1.54
CA SER A 30 -16.19 12.68 -1.93
C SER A 30 -17.30 11.74 -1.41
N ALA A 31 -16.95 10.52 -1.00
CA ALA A 31 -17.90 9.51 -0.53
C ALA A 31 -18.04 9.48 1.02
N GLY A 32 -17.44 10.43 1.75
CA GLY A 32 -17.63 10.64 3.20
C GLY A 32 -16.49 10.13 4.09
N THR A 33 -16.63 10.30 5.42
CA THR A 33 -15.58 9.97 6.42
C THR A 33 -15.89 8.71 7.23
N PRO A 34 -14.89 7.86 7.54
CA PRO A 34 -13.47 7.96 7.14
C PRO A 34 -13.22 7.60 5.66
N HIS A 35 -12.37 8.38 4.98
CA HIS A 35 -11.88 8.12 3.61
C HIS A 35 -10.38 7.80 3.61
N ASN A 36 -9.83 7.61 2.41
CA ASN A 36 -8.48 7.09 2.18
C ASN A 36 -7.32 8.07 2.45
N GLU A 37 -7.50 9.39 2.43
CA GLU A 37 -6.38 10.38 2.53
C GLU A 37 -5.35 10.10 3.65
N ARG A 38 -5.79 9.67 4.84
CA ARG A 38 -4.84 9.32 5.92
C ARG A 38 -4.04 8.05 5.64
N LEU A 39 -4.67 7.06 5.00
CA LEU A 39 -4.02 5.82 4.58
C LEU A 39 -3.10 6.07 3.39
N GLU A 40 -3.50 6.95 2.48
CA GLU A 40 -2.68 7.41 1.35
C GLU A 40 -1.40 8.10 1.83
N PHE A 41 -1.51 9.05 2.76
CA PHE A 41 -0.35 9.72 3.34
C PHE A 41 0.64 8.73 3.99
N LEU A 42 0.13 7.74 4.74
CA LEU A 42 0.96 6.69 5.33
C LEU A 42 1.59 5.81 4.24
N GLY A 43 0.80 5.42 3.24
CA GLY A 43 1.24 4.57 2.14
C GLY A 43 2.35 5.22 1.30
N ASP A 44 2.26 6.51 1.03
CA ASP A 44 3.29 7.27 0.31
C ASP A 44 4.65 7.20 1.04
N GLY A 45 4.67 7.45 2.35
CA GLY A 45 5.89 7.34 3.14
C GLY A 45 6.50 5.94 3.15
N ILE A 46 5.68 4.89 3.23
CA ILE A 46 6.15 3.49 3.19
C ILE A 46 6.74 3.15 1.82
N VAL A 47 6.04 3.49 0.74
CA VAL A 47 6.53 3.24 -0.63
C VAL A 47 7.83 3.98 -0.88
N ASN A 48 7.90 5.25 -0.49
CA ASN A 48 9.11 6.07 -0.63
C ASN A 48 10.30 5.46 0.13
N LEU A 49 10.09 4.97 1.35
CA LEU A 49 11.12 4.28 2.12
C LEU A 49 11.61 3.01 1.41
N LEU A 50 10.70 2.14 0.96
CA LEU A 50 11.05 0.87 0.31
C LEU A 50 11.79 1.09 -1.00
N ILE A 51 11.37 2.10 -1.78
CA ILE A 51 12.07 2.47 -3.01
C ILE A 51 13.44 3.03 -2.67
N ALA A 52 13.55 4.00 -1.75
CA ALA A 52 14.84 4.56 -1.35
C ALA A 52 15.83 3.47 -0.88
N GLU A 53 15.38 2.53 -0.06
CA GLU A 53 16.19 1.36 0.37
C GLU A 53 16.62 0.50 -0.83
N ALA A 54 15.69 0.20 -1.75
CA ALA A 54 15.99 -0.59 -2.94
C ALA A 54 17.01 0.10 -3.87
N LEU A 55 16.91 1.41 -4.08
CA LEU A 55 17.84 2.18 -4.91
C LEU A 55 19.21 2.28 -4.23
N TYR A 56 19.24 2.53 -2.91
CA TYR A 56 20.47 2.57 -2.11
C TYR A 56 21.29 1.28 -2.23
N HIS A 57 20.62 0.12 -2.12
CA HIS A 57 21.29 -1.17 -2.27
C HIS A 57 21.64 -1.50 -3.73
N ARG A 58 20.84 -1.05 -4.70
CA ARG A 58 21.07 -1.33 -6.13
C ARG A 58 22.25 -0.54 -6.70
N TRP A 59 22.44 0.70 -6.27
CA TRP A 59 23.49 1.58 -6.77
C TRP A 59 24.34 2.17 -5.62
N PRO A 60 25.20 1.36 -4.99
CA PRO A 60 25.97 1.76 -3.80
C PRO A 60 27.03 2.85 -4.07
N LYS A 61 27.21 3.28 -5.32
CA LYS A 61 28.15 4.32 -5.74
C LYS A 61 27.46 5.54 -6.37
N ALA A 62 26.12 5.55 -6.40
CA ALA A 62 25.39 6.72 -6.86
C ALA A 62 25.41 7.78 -5.75
N ASP A 63 25.64 9.02 -6.16
CA ASP A 63 25.52 10.18 -5.26
C ASP A 63 24.03 10.48 -5.03
N GLU A 64 23.72 11.21 -3.95
CA GLU A 64 22.34 11.49 -3.52
C GLU A 64 21.45 12.08 -4.63
N GLY A 65 21.97 12.97 -5.48
CA GLY A 65 21.19 13.57 -6.56
C GLY A 65 20.87 12.64 -7.74
N ALA A 66 21.43 11.43 -7.77
CA ALA A 66 21.18 10.42 -8.80
C ALA A 66 20.30 9.26 -8.30
N LEU A 67 19.95 9.25 -7.01
CA LEU A 67 19.02 8.32 -6.36
C LEU A 67 17.66 8.99 -6.18
#